data_AF-A0A561EMK3-F1
#
_entry.id   AF-A0A561EMK3-F1
#
_cell.length_a   1.000
_cell.length_b   1.000
_cell.length_c   1.000
_cell.angle_alpha   90.00
_cell.angle_beta   90.00
_cell.angle_gamma   90.00
#
_symmetry.space_group_name_H-M   'P 1'
#
loop_
_entity.id
_entity.type
_entity.pdbx_description
1 polymer ?
#
loop_
_entity_poly.entity_id
_entity_poly.type
_entity_poly.pdbx_seq_one_letter_code
_entity_poly.pdbx_strand_id
1 'polypeptide(L)'
;MSAIDVSVIGTSAVRAGAVNASAVRTSPVGASALRATGAVVAGALGAIGVLHAAWMRTQWPLSSPAEFADAVVGVGVDRLPTPAMCAEVAVALGAASYLVGARAGVLPAAGPRRLRAVGTGAVAGVLLARGVGGLLLFGPEGSGRRITRTERFARLDRRYYSPLCLALGAGAAVVAAGGE
;
A
#
# COMPACT_ATOMS: atom_id res chain seq x y z
N MET A 1 42.52 49.61 47.71
CA MET A 1 41.47 48.96 48.53
C MET A 1 40.72 47.99 47.63
N SER A 2 41.16 46.72 47.61
CA SER A 2 40.45 45.52 48.14
C SER A 2 39.56 44.92 47.04
N ALA A 3 39.91 43.85 46.31
CA ALA A 3 40.25 42.46 46.68
C ALA A 3 39.11 41.71 47.40
N ILE A 4 38.71 40.55 46.83
CA ILE A 4 37.94 39.38 47.31
C ILE A 4 37.19 38.82 46.06
N ASP A 5 37.17 37.55 45.68
CA ASP A 5 37.85 36.30 46.06
C ASP A 5 37.51 35.26 44.96
N VAL A 6 38.12 34.09 45.10
CA VAL A 6 38.46 33.00 44.21
C VAL A 6 37.32 32.00 43.93
N SER A 7 37.38 31.45 42.72
CA SER A 7 37.05 30.08 42.28
C SER A 7 36.35 29.13 43.26
N VAL A 8 35.13 28.69 42.92
CA VAL A 8 34.59 27.39 43.34
C VAL A 8 33.76 26.77 42.20
N ILE A 9 34.35 25.75 41.56
CA ILE A 9 33.78 24.42 41.25
C ILE A 9 32.44 24.38 40.46
N GLY A 10 32.48 23.84 39.25
CA GLY A 10 31.25 23.48 38.53
C GLY A 10 31.44 22.84 37.16
N THR A 11 32.29 21.83 37.04
CA THR A 11 32.22 20.85 35.94
C THR A 11 30.82 20.24 35.91
N SER A 12 30.07 20.41 34.82
CA SER A 12 28.93 19.54 34.52
C SER A 12 28.70 19.50 33.02
N ALA A 13 29.27 18.44 32.43
CA ALA A 13 28.94 17.96 31.11
C ALA A 13 27.42 17.70 31.03
N VAL A 14 26.72 18.49 30.22
CA VAL A 14 25.37 18.11 29.75
C VAL A 14 25.56 17.14 28.59
N ARG A 15 25.87 15.88 28.96
CA ARG A 15 25.76 14.70 28.12
C ARG A 15 24.70 13.80 28.76
N ALA A 16 23.43 14.04 28.46
CA ALA A 16 22.36 13.10 28.78
C ALA A 16 21.18 13.37 27.85
N GLY A 17 20.86 12.42 26.98
CA GLY A 17 19.67 12.52 26.13
C GLY A 17 19.83 12.05 24.69
N ALA A 18 20.94 11.43 24.30
CA ALA A 18 20.91 10.48 23.18
C ALA A 18 20.10 9.25 23.64
N VAL A 19 18.78 9.41 23.71
CA VAL A 19 17.86 8.29 23.70
C VAL A 19 18.21 7.48 22.46
N ASN A 20 18.77 6.30 22.68
CA ASN A 20 19.22 5.38 21.66
C ASN A 20 18.06 5.02 20.71
N ALA A 21 17.81 5.84 19.69
CA ALA A 21 16.89 5.53 18.59
C ALA A 21 17.35 4.28 17.81
N SER A 22 18.62 3.89 17.96
CA SER A 22 19.19 2.65 17.43
C SER A 22 18.92 1.41 18.28
N ALA A 23 18.35 1.54 19.49
CA ALA A 23 18.11 0.42 20.40
C ALA A 23 16.69 -0.18 20.30
N VAL A 24 15.78 0.45 19.55
CA VAL A 24 14.67 -0.27 18.90
C VAL A 24 15.25 -1.05 17.71
N ARG A 25 16.26 -1.88 18.01
CA ARG A 25 16.65 -2.99 17.17
C ARG A 25 15.38 -3.78 16.99
N THR A 26 14.92 -3.89 15.75
CA THR A 26 13.91 -4.87 15.36
C THR A 26 14.28 -6.18 16.03
N SER A 27 13.52 -6.59 17.06
CA SER A 27 13.70 -7.93 17.61
C SER A 27 13.61 -8.90 16.44
N PRO A 28 14.30 -10.06 16.44
CA PRO A 28 14.22 -11.02 15.35
C PRO A 28 12.76 -11.36 14.96
N VAL A 29 11.85 -11.29 15.94
CA VAL A 29 10.38 -11.36 15.74
C VAL A 29 9.83 -10.22 14.88
N GLY A 30 10.22 -8.97 15.13
CA GLY A 30 9.79 -7.80 14.35
C GLY A 30 10.33 -7.80 12.92
N ALA A 31 11.59 -8.23 12.72
CA ALA A 31 12.14 -8.42 11.38
C ALA A 31 11.38 -9.53 10.61
N SER A 32 11.13 -10.67 11.25
CA SER A 32 10.36 -11.76 10.65
C SER A 32 8.91 -11.36 10.32
N ALA A 33 8.25 -10.61 11.21
CA ALA A 33 6.88 -10.13 10.99
C ALA A 33 6.81 -9.13 9.82
N LEU A 34 7.80 -8.25 9.69
CA LEU A 34 7.90 -7.31 8.57
C LEU A 34 8.11 -8.05 7.24
N ARG A 35 9.02 -9.04 7.21
CA ARG A 35 9.24 -9.90 6.03
C ARG A 35 7.97 -10.66 5.66
N ALA A 36 7.27 -11.23 6.65
CA ALA A 36 6.00 -11.93 6.42
C ALA A 36 4.91 -11.00 5.88
N THR A 37 4.76 -9.81 6.47
CA THR A 37 3.82 -8.79 6.00
C THR A 37 4.12 -8.40 4.55
N GLY A 38 5.39 -8.14 4.24
CA GLY A 38 5.83 -7.82 2.88
C GLY A 38 5.61 -8.95 1.90
N ALA A 39 5.85 -10.21 2.29
CA ALA A 39 5.59 -11.37 1.44
C ALA A 39 4.09 -11.52 1.13
N VAL A 40 3.23 -11.36 2.13
CA VAL A 40 1.77 -11.43 1.96
C VAL A 40 1.27 -10.31 1.05
N VAL A 41 1.67 -9.06 1.31
CA VAL A 41 1.23 -7.92 0.50
C VAL A 41 1.77 -8.02 -0.93
N ALA A 42 3.06 -8.31 -1.10
CA ALA A 42 3.66 -8.48 -2.42
C ALA A 42 3.02 -9.64 -3.19
N GLY A 43 2.80 -10.78 -2.53
CA GLY A 43 2.14 -11.94 -3.12
C GLY A 43 0.70 -11.63 -3.55
N ALA A 44 -0.07 -10.95 -2.70
CA ALA A 44 -1.43 -10.54 -3.03
C ALA A 44 -1.45 -9.57 -4.24
N LEU A 45 -0.60 -8.54 -4.24
CA LEU A 45 -0.48 -7.61 -5.35
C LEU A 45 -0.07 -8.31 -6.65
N GLY A 46 0.89 -9.24 -6.57
CA GLY A 46 1.34 -10.04 -7.71
C GLY A 46 0.22 -10.93 -8.26
N ALA A 47 -0.52 -11.61 -7.39
CA ALA A 47 -1.66 -12.44 -7.77
C ALA A 47 -2.76 -11.61 -8.45
N ILE A 48 -3.10 -10.43 -7.92
CA ILE A 48 -4.07 -9.52 -8.55
C ILE A 48 -3.53 -8.99 -9.89
N GLY A 49 -2.22 -8.75 -10.01
CA GLY A 49 -1.57 -8.35 -11.26
C GLY A 49 -1.68 -9.43 -12.34
N VAL A 50 -1.42 -10.69 -11.98
CA VAL A 50 -1.60 -11.84 -12.89
C VAL A 50 -3.06 -11.98 -13.33
N LEU A 51 -4.01 -11.77 -12.40
CA LEU A 51 -5.43 -11.77 -12.74
C LEU A 51 -5.78 -10.68 -13.76
N HIS A 52 -5.23 -9.46 -13.63
CA HIS A 52 -5.43 -8.40 -14.63
C HIS A 52 -4.79 -8.75 -15.98
N ALA A 53 -3.62 -9.39 -15.99
CA ALA A 53 -3.03 -9.89 -17.23
C ALA A 53 -3.91 -10.96 -17.90
N ALA A 54 -4.54 -11.85 -17.12
CA ALA A 54 -5.50 -12.81 -17.64
C ALA A 54 -6.74 -12.12 -18.22
N TRP A 55 -7.19 -11.02 -17.63
CA TRP A 55 -8.29 -10.17 -18.12
C TRP A 55 -8.02 -9.46 -19.45
N MET A 56 -6.77 -9.49 -19.95
CA MET A 56 -6.48 -9.07 -21.32
C MET A 56 -7.06 -10.04 -22.37
N ARG A 57 -7.29 -11.30 -22.00
CA ARG A 57 -7.72 -12.37 -22.93
C ARG A 57 -8.98 -13.10 -22.50
N THR A 58 -9.27 -13.16 -21.20
CA THR A 58 -10.36 -13.97 -20.65
C THR A 58 -11.06 -13.23 -19.53
N GLN A 59 -12.36 -13.41 -19.38
CA GLN A 59 -13.18 -12.79 -18.31
C GLN A 59 -13.25 -13.66 -17.03
N TRP A 60 -12.42 -14.70 -16.95
CA TRP A 60 -12.38 -15.62 -15.83
C TRP A 60 -12.09 -14.85 -14.53
N PRO A 61 -12.79 -15.13 -13.42
CA PRO A 61 -13.68 -16.29 -13.16
C PRO A 61 -15.17 -16.08 -13.52
N LEU A 62 -15.55 -14.98 -14.17
CA LEU A 62 -16.95 -14.69 -14.50
C LEU A 62 -17.34 -15.29 -15.85
N SER A 63 -18.63 -15.59 -16.03
CA SER A 63 -19.12 -16.35 -17.20
C SER A 63 -19.60 -15.47 -18.35
N SER A 64 -19.85 -14.17 -18.12
CA SER A 64 -20.28 -13.24 -19.17
C SER A 64 -19.60 -11.85 -19.09
N PRO A 65 -19.39 -11.16 -20.23
CA PRO A 65 -18.84 -9.80 -20.24
C PRO A 65 -19.70 -8.80 -19.46
N ALA A 66 -21.03 -8.99 -19.49
CA ALA A 66 -21.97 -8.16 -18.74
C ALA A 66 -21.79 -8.34 -17.23
N GLU A 67 -21.59 -9.58 -16.77
CA GLU A 67 -21.31 -9.85 -15.37
C GLU A 67 -19.96 -9.28 -14.93
N PHE A 68 -18.95 -9.34 -15.79
CA PHE A 68 -17.66 -8.69 -15.56
C PHE A 68 -17.80 -7.16 -15.44
N ALA A 69 -18.54 -6.55 -16.37
CA ALA A 69 -18.82 -5.11 -16.36
C ALA A 69 -19.48 -4.68 -15.04
N ASP A 70 -20.48 -5.45 -14.59
CA ASP A 70 -21.30 -5.14 -13.43
C ASP A 70 -20.59 -5.43 -12.09
N ALA A 71 -19.85 -6.54 -12.00
CA ALA A 71 -19.22 -6.95 -10.76
C ALA A 71 -17.84 -6.30 -10.52
N VAL A 72 -17.03 -6.14 -11.55
CA VAL A 72 -15.62 -5.72 -11.44
C VAL A 72 -15.43 -4.25 -11.79
N VAL A 73 -16.19 -3.73 -12.76
CA VAL A 73 -16.01 -2.36 -13.27
C VAL A 73 -17.12 -1.43 -12.78
N GLY A 74 -18.32 -1.94 -12.52
CA GLY A 74 -19.48 -1.14 -12.13
C GLY A 74 -20.01 -0.23 -13.22
N VAL A 75 -19.91 -0.64 -14.49
CA VAL A 75 -20.39 0.09 -15.67
C VAL A 75 -21.16 -0.84 -16.61
N GLY A 76 -21.92 -0.27 -17.54
CA GLY A 76 -22.57 -1.05 -18.61
C GLY A 76 -21.55 -1.70 -19.55
N VAL A 77 -21.97 -2.78 -20.24
CA VAL A 77 -21.11 -3.59 -21.13
C VAL A 77 -20.42 -2.77 -22.23
N ASP A 78 -21.05 -1.69 -22.69
CA ASP A 78 -20.51 -0.82 -23.74
C ASP A 78 -19.28 -0.01 -23.28
N ARG A 79 -19.00 0.02 -21.97
CA ARG A 79 -17.87 0.73 -21.35
C ARG A 79 -16.85 -0.22 -20.74
N LEU A 80 -16.75 -1.45 -21.25
CA LEU A 80 -15.73 -2.39 -20.81
C LEU A 80 -14.30 -1.79 -20.98
N PRO A 81 -13.40 -2.04 -20.02
CA PRO A 81 -12.02 -1.61 -20.14
C PRO A 81 -11.34 -2.30 -21.32
N THR A 82 -10.48 -1.56 -22.02
CA THR A 82 -9.68 -2.14 -23.10
C THR A 82 -8.62 -3.07 -22.53
N PRO A 83 -8.13 -4.05 -23.31
CA PRO A 83 -7.02 -4.91 -22.87
C PRO A 83 -5.77 -4.13 -22.46
N ALA A 84 -5.54 -2.95 -23.07
CA ALA A 84 -4.45 -2.05 -22.72
C ALA A 84 -4.58 -1.52 -21.28
N MET A 85 -5.78 -1.11 -20.85
CA MET A 85 -6.03 -0.68 -19.47
C MET A 85 -5.76 -1.81 -18.46
N CYS A 86 -6.13 -3.04 -18.78
CA CYS A 86 -5.81 -4.20 -17.94
C CYS A 86 -4.29 -4.46 -17.88
N ALA A 87 -3.57 -4.29 -18.99
CA ALA A 87 -2.12 -4.42 -19.04
C ALA A 87 -1.42 -3.37 -18.18
N GLU A 88 -1.86 -2.11 -18.24
CA GLU A 88 -1.33 -1.03 -17.40
C GLU A 88 -1.49 -1.33 -15.92
N VAL A 89 -2.67 -1.79 -15.49
CA VAL A 89 -2.91 -2.18 -14.10
C VAL A 89 -2.06 -3.39 -13.71
N ALA A 90 -1.93 -4.38 -14.59
CA ALA A 90 -1.07 -5.55 -14.34
C ALA A 90 0.40 -5.14 -14.13
N VAL A 91 0.93 -4.24 -14.96
CA VAL A 91 2.29 -3.72 -14.83
C VAL A 91 2.44 -2.90 -13.54
N ALA A 92 1.48 -2.03 -13.23
CA ALA A 92 1.50 -1.23 -12.01
C ALA A 92 1.47 -2.12 -10.74
N LEU A 93 0.63 -3.15 -10.73
CA LEU A 93 0.56 -4.12 -9.62
C LEU A 93 1.82 -4.98 -9.52
N GLY A 94 2.41 -5.38 -10.66
CA GLY A 94 3.69 -6.08 -10.69
C GLY A 94 4.82 -5.22 -10.12
N ALA A 95 4.89 -3.94 -10.51
CA ALA A 95 5.84 -2.99 -9.94
C ALA A 95 5.61 -2.77 -8.44
N ALA A 96 4.35 -2.64 -8.01
CA ALA A 96 3.99 -2.50 -6.60
C ALA A 96 4.39 -3.75 -5.79
N SER A 97 4.12 -4.95 -6.31
CA SER A 97 4.54 -6.23 -5.73
C SER A 97 6.06 -6.28 -5.56
N TYR A 98 6.81 -5.93 -6.61
CA TYR A 98 8.27 -5.88 -6.55
C TYR A 98 8.78 -4.88 -5.51
N LEU A 99 8.27 -3.65 -5.50
CA LEU A 99 8.69 -2.60 -4.56
C LEU A 99 8.47 -3.01 -3.11
N VAL A 100 7.27 -3.53 -2.80
CA VAL A 100 6.93 -4.00 -1.44
C VAL A 100 7.81 -5.19 -1.06
N GLY A 101 7.96 -6.19 -1.94
CA GLY A 101 8.75 -7.39 -1.67
C GLY A 101 10.24 -7.09 -1.51
N ALA A 102 10.80 -6.20 -2.34
CA ALA A 102 12.19 -5.77 -2.25
C ALA A 102 12.45 -4.95 -0.99
N ARG A 103 11.52 -4.06 -0.62
CA ARG A 103 11.60 -3.23 0.59
C ARG A 103 11.48 -4.07 1.88
N ALA A 104 10.71 -5.15 1.83
CA ALA A 104 10.60 -6.11 2.92
C ALA A 104 11.74 -7.14 2.95
N GLY A 105 12.70 -7.12 2.03
CA GLY A 105 13.80 -8.11 1.99
C GLY A 105 13.35 -9.53 1.63
N VAL A 106 12.23 -9.66 0.90
CA VAL A 106 11.72 -10.93 0.35
C VAL A 106 12.24 -11.14 -1.08
N LEU A 107 12.36 -10.05 -1.84
CA LEU A 107 12.89 -10.04 -3.20
C LEU A 107 14.27 -9.33 -3.22
N PRO A 108 15.12 -9.64 -4.22
CA PRO A 108 16.39 -8.95 -4.38
C PRO A 108 16.18 -7.45 -4.60
N ALA A 109 16.87 -6.66 -3.80
CA ALA A 109 16.78 -5.22 -3.84
C ALA A 109 17.59 -4.66 -5.02
N ALA A 110 16.91 -4.08 -6.01
CA ALA A 110 17.53 -3.29 -7.06
C ALA A 110 17.35 -1.79 -6.78
N GLY A 111 18.33 -0.99 -7.21
CA GLY A 111 18.28 0.47 -7.13
C GLY A 111 18.42 1.08 -5.73
N PRO A 112 18.26 2.42 -5.61
CA PRO A 112 18.46 3.14 -4.37
C PRO A 112 17.40 2.82 -3.31
N ARG A 113 17.79 2.69 -2.04
CA ARG A 113 16.87 2.47 -0.91
C ARG A 113 15.76 3.52 -0.84
N ARG A 114 16.09 4.79 -1.08
CA ARG A 114 15.11 5.90 -1.07
C ARG A 114 14.00 5.69 -2.10
N LEU A 115 14.35 5.20 -3.30
CA LEU A 115 13.37 4.93 -4.35
C LEU A 115 12.39 3.84 -3.92
N ARG A 116 12.89 2.76 -3.31
CA ARG A 116 12.02 1.69 -2.78
C ARG A 116 11.13 2.19 -1.64
N ALA A 117 11.66 3.00 -0.74
CA ALA A 117 10.88 3.56 0.38
C ALA A 117 9.75 4.49 -0.12
N VAL A 118 10.07 5.45 -1.00
CA VAL A 118 9.08 6.37 -1.58
C VAL A 118 8.08 5.61 -2.45
N GLY A 119 8.54 4.68 -3.28
CA GLY A 119 7.68 3.86 -4.13
C GLY A 119 6.70 3.00 -3.31
N THR A 120 7.19 2.33 -2.26
CA THR A 120 6.32 1.55 -1.35
C THR A 120 5.33 2.46 -0.61
N GLY A 121 5.76 3.65 -0.19
CA GLY A 121 4.88 4.66 0.41
C GLY A 121 3.81 5.17 -0.56
N ALA A 122 4.16 5.36 -1.84
CA ALA A 122 3.21 5.75 -2.88
C ALA A 122 2.17 4.65 -3.13
N VAL A 123 2.59 3.38 -3.20
CA VAL A 123 1.68 2.23 -3.28
C VAL A 123 0.69 2.22 -2.11
N ALA A 124 1.19 2.41 -0.89
CA ALA A 124 0.34 2.51 0.30
C ALA A 124 -0.68 3.65 0.18
N GLY A 125 -0.22 4.85 -0.19
CA GLY A 125 -1.08 6.01 -0.38
C GLY A 125 -2.18 5.80 -1.42
N VAL A 126 -1.84 5.24 -2.58
CA VAL A 126 -2.81 4.96 -3.65
C VAL A 126 -3.86 3.93 -3.20
N LEU A 127 -3.44 2.83 -2.56
CA LEU A 127 -4.36 1.79 -2.10
C LEU A 127 -5.28 2.29 -0.98
N LEU A 128 -4.75 3.06 -0.03
CA LEU A 128 -5.55 3.68 1.01
C LEU A 128 -6.54 4.70 0.43
N ALA A 129 -6.08 5.58 -0.46
CA ALA A 129 -6.94 6.54 -1.13
C ALA A 129 -8.04 5.84 -1.95
N ARG A 130 -7.72 4.73 -2.62
CA ARG A 130 -8.70 3.93 -3.37
C ARG A 130 -9.71 3.25 -2.45
N GLY A 131 -9.28 2.70 -1.32
CA GLY A 131 -10.16 2.06 -0.35
C GLY A 131 -11.09 3.06 0.34
N VAL A 132 -10.56 4.17 0.83
CA VAL A 132 -11.38 5.26 1.41
C VAL A 132 -12.31 5.86 0.35
N GLY A 133 -11.79 6.11 -0.85
CA GLY A 133 -12.56 6.62 -1.98
C GLY A 133 -13.71 5.70 -2.39
N GLY A 134 -13.52 4.39 -2.37
CA GLY A 134 -14.59 3.44 -2.65
C GLY A 134 -15.73 3.51 -1.62
N LEU A 135 -15.40 3.62 -0.34
CA LEU A 135 -16.38 3.75 0.74
C LEU A 135 -17.14 5.09 0.71
N LEU A 136 -16.46 6.18 0.34
CA LEU A 136 -16.98 7.54 0.46
C LEU A 136 -17.50 8.15 -0.86
N LEU A 137 -17.03 7.68 -2.01
CA LEU A 137 -17.32 8.30 -3.30
C LEU A 137 -18.16 7.42 -4.21
N PHE A 138 -18.17 6.10 -4.01
CA PHE A 138 -18.90 5.18 -4.88
C PHE A 138 -20.27 4.83 -4.34
N GLY A 139 -21.25 4.84 -5.23
CA GLY A 139 -22.61 4.41 -4.91
C GLY A 139 -23.48 4.22 -6.14
N PRO A 140 -24.64 3.56 -5.96
CA PRO A 140 -25.64 3.42 -7.00
C PRO A 140 -26.22 4.78 -7.40
N GLU A 141 -26.83 4.81 -8.57
CA GLU A 141 -27.61 5.96 -9.02
C GLU A 141 -28.67 6.32 -7.97
N GLY A 142 -28.81 7.61 -7.67
CA GLY A 142 -29.71 8.10 -6.62
C GLY A 142 -29.17 8.09 -5.19
N SER A 143 -27.96 7.55 -4.93
CA SER A 143 -27.37 7.53 -3.57
C SER A 143 -26.72 8.85 -3.11
N GLY A 144 -26.71 9.89 -3.94
CA GLY A 144 -26.03 11.16 -3.65
C GLY A 144 -24.50 11.08 -3.64
N ARG A 145 -23.92 9.95 -4.03
CA ARG A 145 -22.47 9.75 -4.15
C ARG A 145 -21.93 10.40 -5.42
N ARG A 146 -20.66 10.84 -5.36
CA ARG A 146 -20.02 11.61 -6.44
C ARG A 146 -19.76 10.77 -7.70
N ILE A 147 -19.55 9.47 -7.55
CA ILE A 147 -19.22 8.57 -8.67
C ILE A 147 -20.27 7.45 -8.72
N THR A 148 -21.13 7.53 -9.73
CA THR A 148 -22.16 6.53 -10.00
C THR A 148 -21.53 5.23 -10.49
N ARG A 149 -21.92 4.12 -9.87
CA ARG A 149 -21.58 2.75 -10.26
C ARG A 149 -22.82 1.88 -10.17
N THR A 150 -22.78 0.69 -10.75
CA THR A 150 -23.88 -0.27 -10.58
C THR A 150 -24.01 -0.68 -9.11
N GLU A 151 -25.24 -1.06 -8.73
CA GLU A 151 -25.56 -1.50 -7.36
C GLU A 151 -24.71 -2.72 -6.94
N ARG A 152 -24.50 -3.68 -7.86
CA ARG A 152 -23.69 -4.86 -7.60
C ARG A 152 -22.25 -4.50 -7.29
N PHE A 153 -21.63 -3.64 -8.10
CA PHE A 153 -20.27 -3.16 -7.85
C PHE A 153 -20.16 -2.40 -6.53
N ALA A 154 -21.07 -1.48 -6.24
CA ALA A 154 -21.02 -0.69 -5.01
C ALA A 154 -21.08 -1.59 -3.75
N ARG A 155 -21.86 -2.67 -3.80
CA ARG A 155 -21.95 -3.67 -2.73
C ARG A 155 -20.66 -4.47 -2.58
N LEU A 156 -20.10 -4.95 -3.69
CA LEU A 156 -18.82 -5.68 -3.69
C LEU A 156 -17.66 -4.79 -3.25
N ASP A 157 -17.63 -3.53 -3.69
CA ASP A 157 -16.60 -2.58 -3.32
C ASP A 157 -16.59 -2.32 -1.81
N ARG A 158 -17.77 -2.09 -1.20
CA ARG A 158 -17.86 -1.88 0.25
C ARG A 158 -17.51 -3.13 1.07
N ARG A 159 -17.86 -4.32 0.57
CA ARG A 159 -17.70 -5.57 1.33
C ARG A 159 -16.33 -6.23 1.15
N TYR A 160 -15.73 -6.09 -0.03
CA TYR A 160 -14.51 -6.82 -0.40
C TYR A 160 -13.41 -5.91 -0.94
N TYR A 161 -13.67 -5.09 -1.96
CA TYR A 161 -12.57 -4.37 -2.64
C TYR A 161 -11.97 -3.26 -1.78
N SER A 162 -12.79 -2.41 -1.19
CA SER A 162 -12.31 -1.33 -0.31
C SER A 162 -11.61 -1.87 0.93
N PRO A 163 -12.15 -2.87 1.67
CA PRO A 163 -11.43 -3.51 2.76
C PRO A 163 -10.09 -4.13 2.34
N LEU A 164 -10.05 -4.79 1.17
CA LEU A 164 -8.82 -5.37 0.63
C LEU A 164 -7.78 -4.28 0.31
N CYS A 165 -8.19 -3.21 -0.36
CA CYS A 165 -7.31 -2.07 -0.64
C CYS A 165 -6.79 -1.42 0.64
N LEU A 166 -7.64 -1.25 1.65
CA LEU A 166 -7.21 -0.71 2.95
C LEU A 166 -6.21 -1.63 3.66
N ALA A 167 -6.47 -2.94 3.68
CA ALA A 167 -5.57 -3.91 4.30
C ALA A 167 -4.21 -3.97 3.60
N LEU A 168 -4.20 -4.02 2.26
CA LEU A 168 -2.97 -4.02 1.47
C LEU A 168 -2.23 -2.69 1.59
N GLY A 169 -2.94 -1.56 1.58
CA GLY A 169 -2.37 -0.23 1.77
C GLY A 169 -1.74 -0.05 3.15
N ALA A 170 -2.42 -0.51 4.20
CA ALA A 170 -1.88 -0.50 5.56
C ALA A 170 -0.64 -1.39 5.69
N GLY A 171 -0.69 -2.61 5.13
CA GLY A 171 0.47 -3.52 5.11
C GLY A 171 1.66 -2.92 4.35
N ALA A 172 1.42 -2.28 3.20
CA ALA A 172 2.44 -1.56 2.45
C ALA A 172 3.01 -0.37 3.25
N ALA A 173 2.19 0.35 4.03
CA ALA A 173 2.66 1.45 4.88
C ALA A 173 3.60 0.95 6.00
N VAL A 174 3.26 -0.18 6.63
CA VAL A 174 4.12 -0.84 7.62
C VAL A 174 5.47 -1.21 6.99
N VAL A 175 5.45 -1.79 5.78
CA VAL A 175 6.68 -2.16 5.04
C VAL A 175 7.47 -0.92 4.64
N ALA A 176 6.83 0.17 4.22
CA ALA A 176 7.50 1.41 3.86
C ALA A 176 8.29 1.99 5.05
N ALA A 177 7.64 2.02 6.23
CA ALA A 177 8.21 2.54 7.46
C ALA A 177 9.30 1.64 8.06
N GLY A 178 9.12 0.32 8.04
CA GLY A 178 10.01 -0.64 8.70
C GLY A 178 11.07 -1.30 7.82
N GLY A 179 10.96 -1.21 6.48
CA GLY A 179 11.79 -1.93 5.53
C GLY A 179 13.29 -1.56 5.50
N GLU A 180 14.05 -2.35 4.73
CA GLU A 180 15.50 -2.20 4.49
C GLU A 180 15.84 -1.63 3.10
#